data_AF-A0AA47B5V0-F1
#
_entry.id   AF-A0AA47B5V0-F1
#
_cell.length_a   1.000
_cell.length_b   1.000
_cell.length_c   1.000
_cell.angle_alpha   90.00
_cell.angle_beta   90.00
_cell.angle_gamma   90.00
#
_symmetry.space_group_name_H-M   'P 1'
#
loop_
_entity.id
_entity.type
_entity.pdbx_description
1 polymer ?
#
loop_
_entity_poly.entity_id
_entity_poly.type
_entity_poly.pdbx_seq_one_letter_code
_entity_poly.pdbx_strand_id
1 'polypeptide(L)'
;MVFYSENIEDMDFYFTNNETNENPIDLGLTDLVSYSVNTQHSIEHVKVIYDLKKNNCLIDAKLSNKILLTEVSPKLINQLAYLIKRMLDDCLMIYKKNFLTKMIFETDLDVLGVVYDTVKVSCFIKTNNLPVSVTSWQILKNALEKSIQAERAEIIERPATLLILNLKRKKLRNFTIIYDFAKDSNVFQLPFSTTLTDALRGLIERYCNFKGTHEVSLYLQFDLLQRNTLQIKKGRLYPSRKIRELSIPETKFIISQVNQMMSLVSNAKISSFELSRQRDGTYGSNFEVINDEHLSKKYSNMFCVDYFTSCEIAQTFQRVLDKYSLPKLYREWINTVAVNISVKSGKWIDTFKYYKLQHQFDKDENAVDHAKHLVNIANKEIKNYGKICDFDVVTHHGMLTELELLVSDINKLNYRPFKPMKLPLNALLTIEPKVYYRFRLSPNGYYLLSERYLGWSKL
;
A
#
# COMPACT_ATOMS: atom_id res chain seq x y z
N MET A 1 -8.09 -42.80 49.59
CA MET A 1 -7.10 -42.89 48.50
C MET A 1 -7.49 -44.11 47.68
N VAL A 2 -8.31 -43.89 46.64
CA VAL A 2 -8.94 -44.92 45.81
C VAL A 2 -8.88 -44.39 44.38
N PHE A 3 -8.34 -45.19 43.47
CA PHE A 3 -8.30 -44.92 42.04
C PHE A 3 -9.68 -45.21 41.43
N TYR A 4 -10.15 -44.31 40.55
CA TYR A 4 -11.08 -44.65 39.48
C TYR A 4 -10.59 -44.02 38.17
N SER A 5 -10.30 -44.90 37.22
CA SER A 5 -10.21 -44.64 35.80
C SER A 5 -11.63 -44.57 35.22
N GLU A 6 -11.99 -43.46 34.58
CA GLU A 6 -13.16 -43.39 33.70
C GLU A 6 -12.77 -42.70 32.39
N ASN A 7 -12.67 -43.55 31.35
CA ASN A 7 -13.18 -43.40 30.00
C ASN A 7 -13.41 -41.98 29.48
N ILE A 8 -12.51 -41.54 28.60
CA ILE A 8 -12.79 -40.54 27.57
C ILE A 8 -13.31 -41.32 26.37
N GLU A 9 -14.62 -41.52 26.30
CA GLU A 9 -15.34 -41.94 25.09
C GLU A 9 -16.25 -40.78 24.65
N ASP A 10 -16.10 -40.40 23.39
CA ASP A 10 -17.14 -39.91 22.48
C ASP A 10 -17.98 -38.71 22.92
N MET A 11 -17.43 -37.50 22.71
CA MET A 11 -18.26 -36.39 22.23
C MET A 11 -18.13 -36.31 20.71
N ASP A 12 -18.97 -37.08 20.04
CA ASP A 12 -19.36 -36.90 18.66
C ASP A 12 -19.84 -35.46 18.44
N PHE A 13 -18.97 -34.63 17.86
CA PHE A 13 -19.40 -33.39 17.21
C PHE A 13 -20.18 -33.80 15.96
N TYR A 14 -21.49 -33.59 16.00
CA TYR A 14 -22.38 -33.72 14.84
C TYR A 14 -21.86 -32.88 13.66
N PHE A 15 -21.12 -33.54 12.77
CA PHE A 15 -21.01 -33.15 11.39
C PHE A 15 -22.37 -33.39 10.73
N THR A 16 -23.17 -32.35 10.59
CA THR A 16 -24.11 -32.32 9.46
C THR A 16 -23.28 -32.11 8.20
N ASN A 17 -22.85 -33.22 7.60
CA ASN A 17 -22.59 -33.28 6.16
C ASN A 17 -23.88 -32.87 5.46
N ASN A 18 -23.87 -31.71 4.80
CA ASN A 18 -24.56 -31.45 3.54
C ASN A 18 -24.05 -30.11 2.97
N GLU A 19 -23.41 -30.20 1.81
CA GLU A 19 -22.79 -29.13 1.00
C GLU A 19 -21.51 -28.51 1.58
N THR A 20 -20.37 -28.88 1.00
CA THR A 20 -19.11 -28.12 1.06
C THR A 20 -19.33 -26.73 0.47
N ASN A 21 -19.90 -25.82 1.26
CA ASN A 21 -19.81 -24.38 1.03
C ASN A 21 -18.35 -23.96 1.32
N GLU A 22 -17.44 -24.27 0.40
CA GLU A 22 -16.03 -23.91 0.52
C GLU A 22 -15.91 -22.39 0.66
N ASN A 23 -15.53 -21.89 1.84
CA ASN A 23 -15.35 -20.46 2.00
C ASN A 23 -14.12 -20.03 1.17
N PRO A 24 -14.19 -19.00 0.33
CA PRO A 24 -13.05 -18.54 -0.47
C PRO A 24 -11.83 -18.17 0.39
N ILE A 25 -12.00 -17.80 1.66
CA ILE A 25 -10.90 -17.59 2.60
C ILE A 25 -10.16 -18.91 2.86
N ASP A 26 -10.88 -19.99 3.14
CA ASP A 26 -10.30 -21.30 3.43
C ASP A 26 -9.55 -21.85 2.21
N LEU A 27 -10.16 -21.72 1.03
CA LEU A 27 -9.53 -22.10 -0.25
C LEU A 27 -8.23 -21.34 -0.48
N GLY A 28 -8.26 -20.01 -0.37
CA GLY A 28 -7.08 -19.19 -0.62
C GLY A 28 -5.94 -19.46 0.37
N LEU A 29 -6.27 -19.72 1.64
CA LEU A 29 -5.26 -20.07 2.64
C LEU A 29 -4.67 -21.46 2.35
N THR A 30 -5.49 -22.42 1.94
CA THR A 30 -5.04 -23.78 1.56
C THR A 30 -4.10 -23.72 0.35
N ASP A 31 -4.40 -22.88 -0.64
CA ASP A 31 -3.54 -22.66 -1.81
C ASP A 31 -2.19 -22.05 -1.42
N LEU A 32 -2.20 -21.04 -0.53
CA LEU A 32 -0.97 -20.43 0.00
C LEU A 32 -0.09 -21.46 0.72
N VAL A 33 -0.69 -22.32 1.55
CA VAL A 33 0.05 -23.36 2.27
C VAL A 33 0.63 -24.38 1.31
N SER A 34 -0.17 -24.84 0.35
CA SER A 34 0.30 -25.79 -0.68
C SER A 34 1.50 -25.21 -1.44
N TYR A 35 1.44 -23.93 -1.78
CA TYR A 35 2.55 -23.22 -2.40
C TYR A 35 3.79 -23.14 -1.50
N SER A 36 3.62 -22.73 -0.24
CA SER A 36 4.69 -22.62 0.77
C SER A 36 5.40 -23.96 1.02
N VAL A 37 4.66 -25.07 1.10
CA VAL A 37 5.22 -26.43 1.24
C VAL A 37 6.03 -26.82 0.00
N ASN A 38 5.49 -26.56 -1.19
CA ASN A 38 6.16 -26.89 -2.46
C ASN A 38 7.47 -26.09 -2.67
N THR A 39 7.49 -24.81 -2.28
CA THR A 39 8.70 -23.96 -2.40
C THR A 39 9.64 -24.07 -1.21
N GLN A 40 9.23 -24.76 -0.14
CA GLN A 40 9.96 -24.84 1.13
C GLN A 40 10.26 -23.47 1.76
N HIS A 41 9.40 -22.48 1.50
CA HIS A 41 9.49 -21.15 2.11
C HIS A 41 8.44 -20.99 3.20
N SER A 42 8.83 -20.45 4.36
CA SER A 42 7.91 -20.20 5.47
C SER A 42 7.07 -18.95 5.22
N ILE A 43 5.80 -18.97 5.63
CA ILE A 43 4.93 -17.79 5.59
C ILE A 43 5.29 -16.86 6.75
N GLU A 44 5.77 -15.66 6.45
CA GLU A 44 6.18 -14.64 7.43
C GLU A 44 5.03 -13.66 7.73
N HIS A 45 4.26 -13.31 6.70
CA HIS A 45 3.15 -12.36 6.80
C HIS A 45 2.03 -12.79 5.87
N VAL A 46 0.80 -12.69 6.33
CA VAL A 46 -0.39 -12.96 5.52
C VAL A 46 -1.35 -11.77 5.56
N LYS A 47 -1.82 -11.39 4.38
CA LYS A 47 -2.85 -10.39 4.16
C LYS A 47 -3.99 -11.00 3.35
N VAL A 48 -5.15 -11.07 3.97
CA VAL A 48 -6.38 -11.63 3.40
C VAL A 48 -7.32 -10.47 3.06
N ILE A 49 -7.55 -10.26 1.76
CA ILE A 49 -8.46 -9.23 1.25
C ILE A 49 -9.74 -9.92 0.80
N TYR A 50 -10.79 -9.81 1.61
CA TYR A 50 -12.09 -10.40 1.35
C TYR A 50 -13.06 -9.37 0.75
N ASP A 51 -13.52 -9.59 -0.48
CA ASP A 51 -14.54 -8.76 -1.15
C ASP A 51 -15.93 -9.34 -0.87
N LEU A 52 -16.61 -8.73 0.11
CA LEU A 52 -17.95 -9.10 0.55
C LEU A 52 -18.99 -9.06 -0.57
N LYS A 53 -18.81 -8.24 -1.60
CA LYS A 53 -19.78 -8.13 -2.69
C LYS A 53 -19.61 -9.23 -3.74
N LYS A 54 -18.37 -9.63 -3.98
CA LYS A 54 -18.04 -10.65 -4.98
C LYS A 54 -17.94 -12.05 -4.39
N ASN A 55 -18.01 -12.17 -3.07
CA ASN A 55 -17.77 -13.40 -2.34
C ASN A 55 -16.46 -14.06 -2.77
N ASN A 56 -15.39 -13.28 -2.81
CA ASN A 56 -14.09 -13.77 -3.23
C ASN A 56 -12.96 -13.23 -2.36
N CYS A 57 -11.84 -13.94 -2.37
CA CYS A 57 -10.70 -13.64 -1.54
C CYS A 57 -9.45 -13.47 -2.39
N LEU A 58 -8.59 -12.54 -1.96
CA LEU A 58 -7.24 -12.37 -2.46
C LEU A 58 -6.29 -12.53 -1.27
N ILE A 59 -5.38 -13.50 -1.39
CA ILE A 59 -4.34 -13.75 -0.40
C ILE A 59 -3.05 -13.12 -0.92
N ASP A 60 -2.49 -12.23 -0.11
CA ASP A 60 -1.25 -11.51 -0.34
C ASP A 60 -0.29 -11.88 0.79
N ALA A 61 0.73 -12.68 0.52
CA ALA A 61 1.59 -13.24 1.56
C ALA A 61 3.07 -12.98 1.28
N LYS A 62 3.84 -12.72 2.33
CA LYS A 62 5.30 -12.65 2.28
C LYS A 62 5.88 -13.96 2.80
N LEU A 63 6.82 -14.50 2.03
CA LEU A 63 7.49 -15.77 2.29
C LEU A 63 8.98 -15.54 2.56
N SER A 64 9.53 -16.32 3.47
CA SER A 64 10.91 -16.22 3.94
C SER A 64 11.63 -17.56 3.82
N ASN A 65 12.92 -17.49 3.47
CA ASN A 65 13.87 -18.61 3.53
C ASN A 65 14.53 -18.77 4.92
N LYS A 66 14.35 -17.78 5.80
CA LYS A 66 14.85 -17.78 7.17
C LYS A 66 13.68 -18.14 8.07
N ILE A 67 13.61 -19.40 8.48
CA ILE A 67 12.95 -19.98 9.67
C ILE A 67 12.71 -21.47 9.36
N LEU A 68 12.96 -22.35 10.34
CA LEU A 68 12.45 -23.73 10.35
C LEU A 68 10.97 -23.64 10.04
N LEU A 69 10.51 -24.19 8.89
CA LEU A 69 9.12 -24.25 8.47
C LEU A 69 8.24 -24.04 9.69
N THR A 70 7.66 -22.84 9.86
CA THR A 70 6.54 -22.69 10.79
C THR A 70 5.68 -23.88 10.46
N GLU A 71 5.43 -24.80 11.41
CA GLU A 71 4.71 -26.02 11.06
C GLU A 71 3.39 -25.55 10.46
N VAL A 72 3.32 -25.52 9.13
CA VAL A 72 2.16 -25.07 8.38
C VAL A 72 1.20 -26.25 8.43
N SER A 73 0.80 -26.55 9.65
CA SER A 73 -0.08 -27.63 9.98
C SER A 73 -1.49 -27.16 9.59
N PRO A 74 -2.37 -28.09 9.23
CA PRO A 74 -3.79 -27.79 9.06
C PRO A 74 -4.39 -27.02 10.24
N LYS A 75 -3.83 -27.16 11.46
CA LYS A 75 -4.25 -26.42 12.65
C LYS A 75 -4.01 -24.90 12.53
N LEU A 76 -2.87 -24.46 11.98
CA LEU A 76 -2.57 -23.03 11.79
C LEU A 76 -3.53 -22.39 10.78
N ILE A 77 -3.84 -23.11 9.70
CA ILE A 77 -4.83 -22.66 8.69
C ILE A 77 -6.20 -22.49 9.35
N ASN A 78 -6.63 -23.49 10.12
CA ASN A 78 -7.92 -23.44 10.81
C ASN A 78 -7.98 -22.29 11.83
N GLN A 79 -6.89 -22.03 12.55
CA GLN A 79 -6.79 -20.88 13.46
C GLN A 79 -6.89 -19.54 12.72
N LEU A 80 -6.15 -19.37 11.63
CA LEU A 80 -6.21 -18.17 10.79
C LEU A 80 -7.62 -17.96 10.23
N ALA A 81 -8.18 -19.00 9.61
CA ALA A 81 -9.53 -18.97 9.07
C ALA A 81 -10.57 -18.63 10.13
N TYR A 82 -10.49 -19.26 11.31
CA TYR A 82 -11.39 -18.98 12.43
C TYR A 82 -11.28 -17.53 12.90
N LEU A 83 -10.06 -17.04 13.13
CA LEU A 83 -9.82 -15.66 13.57
C LEU A 83 -10.34 -14.65 12.54
N ILE A 84 -10.09 -14.87 11.25
CA ILE A 84 -10.58 -13.99 10.18
C ILE A 84 -12.11 -14.01 10.13
N LYS A 85 -12.74 -15.19 10.22
CA LYS A 85 -14.21 -15.33 10.21
C LYS A 85 -14.84 -14.63 11.41
N ARG A 86 -14.29 -14.81 12.61
CA ARG A 86 -14.74 -14.10 13.82
C ARG A 86 -14.65 -12.58 13.65
N MET A 87 -13.49 -12.07 13.22
CA MET A 87 -13.29 -10.63 12.99
C MET A 87 -14.21 -10.08 11.88
N LEU A 88 -14.52 -10.91 10.87
CA LEU A 88 -15.46 -10.58 9.81
C LEU A 88 -16.88 -10.44 10.35
N ASP A 89 -17.32 -11.39 11.18
CA ASP A 89 -18.63 -11.36 11.83
C ASP A 89 -18.77 -10.14 12.75
N ASP A 90 -17.74 -9.82 13.53
CA ASP A 90 -17.67 -8.62 14.36
C ASP A 90 -17.82 -7.36 13.49
N CYS A 91 -17.03 -7.24 12.41
CA CYS A 91 -17.11 -6.10 11.49
C CYS A 91 -18.49 -5.98 10.81
N LEU A 92 -19.10 -7.12 10.46
CA LEU A 92 -20.44 -7.17 9.86
C LEU A 92 -21.52 -6.76 10.86
N MET A 93 -21.36 -7.07 12.15
CA MET A 93 -22.25 -6.60 13.20
C MET A 93 -22.18 -5.08 13.38
N ILE A 94 -20.98 -4.50 13.33
CA ILE A 94 -20.73 -3.06 13.51
C ILE A 94 -21.33 -2.25 12.36
N TYR A 95 -20.94 -2.58 11.12
CA TYR A 95 -21.28 -1.77 9.96
C TYR A 95 -22.58 -2.21 9.26
N LYS A 96 -23.16 -3.36 9.66
CA LYS A 96 -24.24 -4.07 8.95
C LYS A 96 -23.85 -4.40 7.50
N LYS A 97 -24.65 -5.21 6.79
CA LYS A 97 -24.46 -5.48 5.34
C LYS A 97 -24.57 -4.23 4.43
N ASN A 98 -24.72 -3.04 5.00
CA ASN A 98 -24.83 -1.80 4.25
C ASN A 98 -23.48 -1.05 4.29
N PHE A 99 -22.89 -0.90 3.11
CA PHE A 99 -21.70 -0.10 2.78
C PHE A 99 -20.31 -0.75 3.00
N LEU A 100 -20.14 -1.67 3.95
CA LEU A 100 -18.91 -2.48 4.04
C LEU A 100 -18.75 -3.30 2.77
N THR A 101 -17.68 -3.03 2.02
CA THR A 101 -17.47 -3.64 0.70
C THR A 101 -16.32 -4.63 0.72
N LYS A 102 -15.29 -4.36 1.51
CA LYS A 102 -14.16 -5.28 1.69
C LYS A 102 -13.69 -5.25 3.13
N MET A 103 -13.19 -6.38 3.59
CA MET A 103 -12.40 -6.48 4.80
C MET A 103 -10.99 -6.89 4.42
N ILE A 104 -10.00 -6.30 5.07
CA ILE A 104 -8.60 -6.69 4.93
C ILE A 104 -8.10 -7.09 6.30
N PHE A 105 -7.67 -8.33 6.44
CA PHE A 105 -7.01 -8.85 7.63
C PHE A 105 -5.53 -9.02 7.31
N GLU A 106 -4.64 -8.55 8.18
CA GLU A 106 -3.19 -8.65 8.01
C GLU A 106 -2.57 -9.08 9.34
N THR A 107 -1.62 -10.02 9.32
CA THR A 107 -0.88 -10.46 10.52
C THR A 107 0.46 -11.06 10.14
N ASP A 108 1.43 -10.96 11.05
CA ASP A 108 2.67 -11.72 10.99
C ASP A 108 2.46 -13.12 11.60
N LEU A 109 3.27 -14.07 11.14
CA LEU A 109 3.29 -15.45 11.62
C LEU A 109 4.69 -15.78 12.16
N ASP A 110 4.73 -16.48 13.29
CA ASP A 110 5.95 -17.03 13.86
C ASP A 110 5.82 -18.55 14.12
N VAL A 111 6.80 -19.13 14.81
CA VAL A 111 6.84 -20.57 15.13
C VAL A 111 5.64 -21.01 15.98
N LEU A 112 5.02 -20.10 16.75
CA LEU A 112 3.86 -20.36 17.59
C LEU A 112 2.53 -20.10 16.86
N GLY A 113 2.57 -19.52 15.65
CA GLY A 113 1.42 -19.28 14.80
C GLY A 113 1.14 -17.79 14.62
N VAL A 114 -0.11 -17.38 14.83
CA VAL A 114 -0.54 -15.98 14.61
C VAL A 114 -0.01 -15.09 15.73
N VAL A 115 0.78 -14.07 15.37
CA VAL A 115 1.25 -13.06 16.33
C VAL A 115 0.15 -12.03 16.53
N TYR A 116 -0.67 -12.20 17.57
CA TYR A 116 -1.89 -11.41 17.81
C TYR A 116 -1.65 -9.88 17.81
N ASP A 117 -0.57 -9.41 18.42
CA ASP A 117 -0.23 -7.98 18.49
C ASP A 117 0.22 -7.40 17.15
N THR A 118 0.28 -8.19 16.08
CA THR A 118 0.54 -7.69 14.71
C THR A 118 -0.72 -7.62 13.85
N VAL A 119 -1.85 -8.12 14.38
CA VAL A 119 -3.13 -8.16 13.68
C VAL A 119 -3.60 -6.75 13.33
N LYS A 120 -3.97 -6.57 12.07
CA LYS A 120 -4.62 -5.36 11.56
C LYS A 120 -5.86 -5.73 10.79
N VAL A 121 -6.96 -5.09 11.16
CA VAL A 121 -8.25 -5.24 10.48
C VAL A 121 -8.62 -3.92 9.84
N SER A 122 -8.79 -3.91 8.53
CA SER A 122 -9.19 -2.73 7.76
C SER A 122 -10.57 -2.93 7.13
N CYS A 123 -11.51 -2.07 7.51
CA CYS A 123 -12.89 -2.09 7.04
C CYS A 123 -13.06 -1.07 5.91
N PHE A 124 -13.15 -1.53 4.67
CA PHE A 124 -13.24 -0.68 3.48
C PHE A 124 -14.70 -0.43 3.08
N ILE A 125 -15.08 0.84 3.04
CA ILE A 125 -16.45 1.30 2.80
C ILE A 125 -16.50 2.18 1.55
N LYS A 126 -17.31 1.79 0.55
CA LYS A 126 -17.52 2.60 -0.67
C LYS A 126 -18.62 3.63 -0.43
N THR A 127 -18.38 4.85 -0.90
CA THR A 127 -19.29 6.00 -0.74
C THR A 127 -19.83 6.53 -2.07
N ASN A 128 -19.54 5.85 -3.18
CA ASN A 128 -19.87 6.31 -4.54
C ASN A 128 -20.98 5.54 -5.27
N ASN A 129 -21.57 4.50 -4.64
CA ASN A 129 -22.66 3.68 -5.17
C ASN A 129 -23.83 3.70 -4.19
N LEU A 130 -24.50 4.85 -4.05
CA LEU A 130 -25.48 5.08 -2.99
C LEU A 130 -26.89 5.27 -3.56
N PRO A 131 -27.94 4.87 -2.83
CA PRO A 131 -29.28 5.41 -3.02
C PRO A 131 -29.25 6.95 -2.95
N VAL A 132 -30.12 7.61 -3.71
CA VAL A 132 -30.10 9.08 -3.96
C VAL A 132 -30.17 9.94 -2.68
N SER A 133 -30.56 9.38 -1.53
CA SER A 133 -30.83 10.10 -0.29
C SER A 133 -29.68 10.20 0.73
N VAL A 134 -28.55 9.51 0.55
CA VAL A 134 -27.47 9.47 1.56
C VAL A 134 -26.19 10.13 1.05
N THR A 135 -25.69 11.13 1.78
CA THR A 135 -24.42 11.82 1.48
C THR A 135 -23.21 11.01 1.94
N SER A 136 -22.05 11.19 1.28
CA SER A 136 -20.81 10.51 1.69
C SER A 136 -20.38 10.85 3.12
N TRP A 137 -20.69 12.06 3.60
CA TRP A 137 -20.44 12.47 4.99
C TRP A 137 -21.29 11.68 5.98
N GLN A 138 -22.60 11.52 5.72
CA GLN A 138 -23.49 10.75 6.61
C GLN A 138 -23.00 9.31 6.80
N ILE A 139 -22.46 8.69 5.74
CA ILE A 139 -21.92 7.32 5.83
C ILE A 139 -20.66 7.29 6.69
N LEU A 140 -19.72 8.20 6.46
CA LEU A 140 -18.50 8.28 7.27
C LEU A 140 -18.84 8.57 8.74
N LYS A 141 -19.73 9.54 9.01
CA LYS A 141 -20.18 9.89 10.35
C LYS A 141 -20.80 8.67 11.06
N ASN A 142 -21.74 7.99 10.41
CA ASN A 142 -22.36 6.80 10.97
C ASN A 142 -21.32 5.68 11.21
N ALA A 143 -20.35 5.48 10.32
CA ALA A 143 -19.29 4.49 10.53
C ALA A 143 -18.41 4.82 11.75
N LEU A 144 -18.06 6.10 11.94
CA LEU A 144 -17.32 6.53 13.13
C LEU A 144 -18.14 6.35 14.41
N GLU A 145 -19.41 6.72 14.41
CA GLU A 145 -20.33 6.53 15.55
C GLU A 145 -20.51 5.04 15.89
N LYS A 146 -20.68 4.19 14.88
CA LYS A 146 -20.79 2.73 15.03
C LYS A 146 -19.51 2.11 15.58
N SER A 147 -18.35 2.61 15.17
CA SER A 147 -17.06 2.15 15.71
C SER A 147 -17.00 2.41 17.22
N ILE A 148 -17.36 3.62 17.68
CA ILE A 148 -17.38 3.93 19.13
C ILE A 148 -18.45 3.11 19.88
N GLN A 149 -19.63 2.90 19.29
CA GLN A 149 -20.66 2.03 19.89
C GLN A 149 -20.14 0.60 20.07
N ALA A 150 -19.38 0.09 19.09
CA ALA A 150 -18.78 -1.23 19.14
C ALA A 150 -17.66 -1.33 20.19
N GLU A 151 -16.81 -0.31 20.32
CA GLU A 151 -15.81 -0.22 21.39
C GLU A 151 -16.50 -0.31 22.77
N ARG A 152 -17.57 0.48 22.98
CA ARG A 152 -18.32 0.52 24.25
C ARG A 152 -19.09 -0.76 24.56
N ALA A 153 -19.50 -1.47 23.52
CA ALA A 153 -20.18 -2.76 23.64
C ALA A 153 -19.19 -3.94 23.67
N GLU A 154 -17.88 -3.68 23.65
CA GLU A 154 -16.81 -4.68 23.67
C GLU A 154 -16.90 -5.71 22.53
N ILE A 155 -17.55 -5.32 21.43
CA ILE A 155 -17.59 -6.09 20.18
C ILE A 155 -16.20 -6.12 19.54
N ILE A 156 -15.45 -5.04 19.70
CA ILE A 156 -14.05 -4.92 19.26
C ILE A 156 -13.16 -4.69 20.48
N GLU A 157 -12.05 -5.40 20.53
CA GLU A 157 -11.13 -5.40 21.68
C GLU A 157 -10.14 -4.22 21.66
N ARG A 158 -10.13 -3.45 20.56
CA ARG A 158 -9.16 -2.37 20.30
C ARG A 158 -9.84 -1.17 19.63
N PRO A 159 -9.37 0.06 19.90
CA PRO A 159 -9.94 1.26 19.29
C PRO A 159 -9.65 1.34 17.79
N ALA A 160 -10.50 2.07 17.07
CA ALA A 160 -10.17 2.49 15.71
C ALA A 160 -8.91 3.38 15.73
N THR A 161 -7.85 2.96 15.05
CA THR A 161 -6.53 3.61 15.12
C THR A 161 -6.29 4.58 13.97
N LEU A 162 -6.79 4.27 12.76
CA LEU A 162 -6.52 5.06 11.56
C LEU A 162 -7.77 5.20 10.68
N LEU A 163 -7.88 6.35 10.01
CA LEU A 163 -8.86 6.61 8.97
C LEU A 163 -8.15 6.94 7.66
N ILE A 164 -8.44 6.19 6.61
CA ILE A 164 -7.99 6.50 5.25
C ILE A 164 -9.16 7.07 4.46
N LEU A 165 -8.98 8.23 3.83
CA LEU A 165 -9.92 8.80 2.86
C LEU A 165 -9.32 8.75 1.45
N ASN A 166 -10.13 8.28 0.49
CA ASN A 166 -9.79 8.33 -0.94
C ASN A 166 -10.76 9.28 -1.66
N LEU A 167 -10.24 10.44 -2.04
CA LEU A 167 -10.98 11.52 -2.69
C LEU A 167 -10.57 11.58 -4.17
N LYS A 168 -11.54 11.46 -5.09
CA LYS A 168 -11.26 11.48 -6.53
C LYS A 168 -12.47 11.96 -7.33
N ARG A 169 -12.23 12.88 -8.27
CA ARG A 169 -13.25 13.49 -9.15
C ARG A 169 -14.39 14.11 -8.32
N LYS A 170 -14.05 15.03 -7.40
CA LYS A 170 -14.99 15.73 -6.49
C LYS A 170 -15.89 14.85 -5.62
N LYS A 171 -15.45 13.63 -5.33
CA LYS A 171 -16.20 12.71 -4.48
C LYS A 171 -15.27 12.03 -3.50
N LEU A 172 -15.73 11.85 -2.27
CA LEU A 172 -15.24 10.76 -1.44
C LEU A 172 -15.64 9.45 -2.13
N ARG A 173 -14.67 8.69 -2.61
CA ARG A 173 -14.92 7.42 -3.32
C ARG A 173 -15.09 6.27 -2.36
N ASN A 174 -14.27 6.27 -1.32
CA ASN A 174 -14.31 5.30 -0.25
C ASN A 174 -13.50 5.85 0.94
N PHE A 175 -13.69 5.20 2.06
CA PHE A 175 -12.83 5.34 3.22
C PHE A 175 -12.54 3.98 3.84
N THR A 176 -11.55 3.94 4.72
CA THR A 176 -11.17 2.72 5.44
C THR A 176 -10.91 3.06 6.89
N ILE A 177 -11.57 2.35 7.80
CA ILE A 177 -11.29 2.39 9.24
C ILE A 177 -10.37 1.21 9.55
N ILE A 178 -9.27 1.45 10.26
CA ILE A 178 -8.28 0.43 10.60
C ILE A 178 -8.24 0.26 12.11
N TYR A 179 -8.28 -0.98 12.55
CA TYR A 179 -8.00 -1.44 13.91
C TYR A 179 -6.62 -2.10 13.89
N ASP A 180 -5.69 -1.57 14.67
CA ASP A 180 -4.29 -2.04 14.73
C ASP A 180 -4.04 -2.55 16.14
N PHE A 181 -3.92 -3.87 16.30
CA PHE A 181 -3.87 -4.52 17.61
C PHE A 181 -2.54 -4.28 18.32
N ALA A 182 -1.51 -3.86 17.57
CA ALA A 182 -0.22 -3.41 18.11
C ALA A 182 -0.32 -2.10 18.92
N LYS A 183 -1.45 -1.39 18.82
CA LYS A 183 -1.65 -0.07 19.43
C LYS A 183 -2.59 -0.20 20.62
N ASP A 184 -1.99 -0.32 21.80
CA ASP A 184 -2.72 -0.08 23.04
C ASP A 184 -2.90 1.44 23.24
N SER A 185 -4.10 1.85 23.66
CA SER A 185 -4.42 3.27 23.81
C SER A 185 -5.52 3.52 24.81
N ASN A 186 -5.28 4.51 25.68
CA ASN A 186 -6.22 5.01 26.70
C ASN A 186 -7.50 5.66 26.12
N VAL A 187 -7.66 5.66 24.79
CA VAL A 187 -8.81 6.25 24.09
C VAL A 187 -9.86 5.23 23.65
N PHE A 188 -9.70 3.96 24.04
CA PHE A 188 -10.70 2.93 23.86
C PHE A 188 -12.02 3.35 24.53
N GLN A 189 -13.14 3.18 23.83
CA GLN A 189 -14.51 3.54 24.27
C GLN A 189 -14.80 5.06 24.36
N LEU A 190 -13.77 5.90 24.25
CA LEU A 190 -13.92 7.36 24.28
C LEU A 190 -14.48 7.88 22.94
N PRO A 191 -15.41 8.85 22.97
CA PRO A 191 -16.00 9.37 21.74
C PRO A 191 -15.02 10.22 20.93
N PHE A 192 -15.26 10.31 19.62
CA PHE A 192 -14.64 11.35 18.81
C PHE A 192 -15.23 12.72 19.15
N SER A 193 -14.37 13.73 19.26
CA SER A 193 -14.81 15.11 19.52
C SER A 193 -15.60 15.71 18.35
N THR A 194 -16.42 16.70 18.66
CA THR A 194 -17.10 17.54 17.67
C THR A 194 -16.09 18.28 16.78
N THR A 195 -14.99 18.76 17.36
CA THR A 195 -13.91 19.43 16.62
C THR A 195 -13.29 18.54 15.54
N LEU A 196 -12.99 17.28 15.86
CA LEU A 196 -12.47 16.32 14.88
C LEU A 196 -13.49 16.04 13.77
N THR A 197 -14.74 15.77 14.15
CA THR A 197 -15.80 15.40 13.20
C THR A 197 -16.17 16.59 12.29
N ASP A 198 -16.23 17.81 12.81
CA ASP A 198 -16.45 19.03 12.02
C ASP A 198 -15.29 19.32 11.06
N ALA A 199 -14.04 19.09 11.48
CA ALA A 199 -12.89 19.22 10.60
C ALA A 199 -12.95 18.22 9.42
N LEU A 200 -13.33 16.97 9.69
CA LEU A 200 -13.54 15.95 8.64
C LEU A 200 -14.66 16.33 7.68
N ARG A 201 -15.80 16.79 8.21
CA ARG A 201 -16.93 17.29 7.41
C ARG A 201 -16.50 18.42 6.49
N GLY A 202 -15.88 19.46 7.07
CA GLY A 202 -15.41 20.62 6.31
C GLY A 202 -14.37 20.26 5.24
N LEU A 203 -13.49 19.30 5.51
CA LEU A 203 -12.55 18.77 4.51
C LEU A 203 -13.29 18.13 3.33
N ILE A 204 -14.23 17.23 3.60
CA ILE A 204 -14.97 16.49 2.55
C ILE A 204 -15.82 17.46 1.74
N GLU A 205 -16.54 18.38 2.38
CA GLU A 205 -17.38 19.37 1.71
C GLU A 205 -16.56 20.32 0.84
N ARG A 206 -15.45 20.86 1.36
CA ARG A 206 -14.56 21.73 0.57
C ARG A 206 -13.96 21.02 -0.64
N TYR A 207 -13.62 19.73 -0.52
CA TYR A 207 -13.16 18.94 -1.66
C TYR A 207 -14.27 18.70 -2.69
N CYS A 208 -15.45 18.24 -2.24
CA CYS A 208 -16.55 17.89 -3.13
C CYS A 208 -17.15 19.11 -3.83
N ASN A 209 -17.19 20.26 -3.17
CA ASN A 209 -17.80 21.50 -3.67
C ASN A 209 -16.78 22.45 -4.31
N PHE A 210 -15.56 21.99 -4.60
CA PHE A 210 -14.53 22.84 -5.18
C PHE A 210 -15.01 23.46 -6.52
N LYS A 211 -14.90 24.78 -6.60
CA LYS A 211 -15.29 25.57 -7.78
C LYS A 211 -14.15 25.57 -8.80
N GLY A 212 -13.97 24.46 -9.51
CA GLY A 212 -13.00 24.28 -10.58
C GLY A 212 -13.38 23.09 -11.48
N THR A 213 -12.68 22.90 -12.59
CA THR A 213 -12.88 21.73 -13.48
C THR A 213 -11.89 20.60 -13.19
N HIS A 214 -10.88 20.84 -12.36
CA HIS A 214 -9.74 19.95 -12.19
C HIS A 214 -9.36 19.81 -10.72
N GLU A 215 -9.68 18.65 -10.13
CA GLU A 215 -9.33 18.33 -8.75
C GLU A 215 -8.35 17.19 -8.69
N VAL A 216 -7.31 17.42 -7.90
CA VAL A 216 -6.31 16.45 -7.52
C VAL A 216 -6.96 15.21 -6.88
N SER A 217 -6.45 14.01 -7.21
CA SER A 217 -6.86 12.83 -6.45
C SER A 217 -6.05 12.77 -5.16
N LEU A 218 -6.72 12.56 -4.03
CA LEU A 218 -6.10 12.58 -2.71
C LEU A 218 -6.29 11.24 -2.02
N TYR A 219 -5.20 10.77 -1.44
CA TYR A 219 -5.18 9.73 -0.42
C TYR A 219 -4.76 10.40 0.88
N LEU A 220 -5.59 10.34 1.92
CA LEU A 220 -5.32 10.95 3.21
C LEU A 220 -5.44 9.90 4.30
N GLN A 221 -4.44 9.80 5.17
CA GLN A 221 -4.48 8.95 6.35
C GLN A 221 -4.43 9.83 7.59
N PHE A 222 -5.41 9.67 8.47
CA PHE A 222 -5.53 10.37 9.73
C PHE A 222 -5.30 9.42 10.90
N ASP A 223 -4.73 9.96 11.98
CA ASP A 223 -4.63 9.29 13.27
C ASP A 223 -5.95 9.44 14.03
N LEU A 224 -6.62 8.32 14.32
CA LEU A 224 -7.87 8.30 15.07
C LEU A 224 -7.66 8.12 16.58
N LEU A 225 -6.44 7.81 17.03
CA LEU A 225 -6.14 7.80 18.47
C LEU A 225 -6.16 9.22 19.04
N GLN A 226 -5.95 10.23 18.19
CA GLN A 226 -6.09 11.65 18.52
C GLN A 226 -7.55 12.10 18.43
N ARG A 227 -8.40 11.61 19.33
CA ARG A 227 -9.88 11.82 19.31
C ARG A 227 -10.33 13.29 19.31
N ASN A 228 -9.47 14.20 19.73
CA ASN A 228 -9.78 15.62 19.91
C ASN A 228 -9.51 16.50 18.68
N THR A 229 -8.61 16.06 17.79
CA THR A 229 -8.16 16.88 16.66
C THR A 229 -7.89 16.03 15.44
N LEU A 230 -8.28 16.51 14.26
CA LEU A 230 -7.97 15.83 13.01
C LEU A 230 -6.47 15.99 12.67
N GLN A 231 -5.67 14.97 12.96
CA GLN A 231 -4.24 14.95 12.66
C GLN A 231 -3.97 14.05 11.46
N ILE A 232 -3.43 14.63 10.38
CA ILE A 232 -2.93 13.84 9.27
C ILE A 232 -1.70 13.06 9.75
N LYS A 233 -1.61 11.78 9.40
CA LYS A 233 -0.40 10.98 9.60
C LYS A 233 0.46 11.00 8.36
N LYS A 234 -0.17 10.75 7.21
CA LYS A 234 0.44 10.86 5.88
C LYS A 234 -0.63 11.08 4.82
N GLY A 235 -0.24 11.58 3.67
CA GLY A 235 -1.10 11.76 2.52
C GLY A 235 -0.33 11.65 1.21
N ARG A 236 -1.05 11.42 0.13
CA ARG A 236 -0.52 11.50 -1.23
C ARG A 236 -1.46 12.28 -2.11
N LEU A 237 -0.89 13.13 -2.95
CA LEU A 237 -1.62 13.89 -3.95
C LEU A 237 -1.17 13.47 -5.35
N TYR A 238 -2.15 13.30 -6.22
CA TYR A 238 -1.97 12.87 -7.60
C TYR A 238 -2.58 13.93 -8.52
N PRO A 239 -1.77 14.87 -9.03
CA PRO A 239 -2.25 15.84 -9.99
C PRO A 239 -2.88 15.15 -11.19
N SER A 240 -3.99 15.71 -11.68
CA SER A 240 -4.78 15.08 -12.72
C SER A 240 -4.15 15.16 -14.11
N ARG A 241 -3.23 16.11 -14.30
CA ARG A 241 -2.60 16.41 -15.60
C ARG A 241 -1.26 15.70 -15.69
N LYS A 242 -1.06 14.98 -16.80
CA LYS A 242 0.25 14.46 -17.18
C LYS A 242 1.06 15.57 -17.87
N ILE A 243 2.33 15.66 -17.55
CA ILE A 243 3.21 16.72 -18.02
C ILE A 243 3.93 16.24 -19.28
N ARG A 244 3.85 16.97 -20.39
CA ARG A 244 4.64 16.68 -21.60
C ARG A 244 5.99 17.39 -21.58
N GLU A 245 5.95 18.66 -21.19
CA GLU A 245 7.11 19.54 -21.10
C GLU A 245 7.13 20.17 -19.72
N LEU A 246 8.31 20.27 -19.11
CA LEU A 246 8.50 20.94 -17.83
C LEU A 246 8.45 22.47 -18.01
N SER A 247 7.28 22.95 -18.41
CA SER A 247 7.02 24.35 -18.70
C SER A 247 6.35 25.06 -17.51
N ILE A 248 6.41 26.40 -17.53
CA ILE A 248 5.80 27.24 -16.49
C ILE A 248 4.27 27.02 -16.41
N PRO A 249 3.50 26.95 -17.52
CA PRO A 249 2.06 26.70 -17.44
C PRO A 249 1.71 25.34 -16.80
N GLU A 250 2.43 24.28 -17.17
CA GLU A 250 2.26 22.94 -16.58
C GLU A 250 2.58 22.96 -15.08
N THR A 251 3.65 23.65 -14.71
CA THR A 251 4.08 23.75 -13.30
C THR A 251 3.11 24.59 -12.46
N LYS A 252 2.62 25.72 -12.99
CA LYS A 252 1.55 26.52 -12.37
C LYS A 252 0.32 25.66 -12.05
N PHE A 253 -0.05 24.79 -12.97
CA PHE A 253 -1.19 23.89 -12.82
C PHE A 253 -0.96 22.84 -11.73
N ILE A 254 0.24 22.27 -11.64
CA ILE A 254 0.58 21.33 -10.56
C ILE A 254 0.55 22.03 -9.21
N ILE A 255 1.16 23.22 -9.12
CA ILE A 255 1.20 24.00 -7.88
C ILE A 255 -0.21 24.33 -7.39
N SER A 256 -1.12 24.73 -8.29
CA SER A 256 -2.50 25.02 -7.90
C SER A 256 -3.21 23.80 -7.32
N GLN A 257 -2.94 22.60 -7.86
CA GLN A 257 -3.48 21.33 -7.35
C GLN A 257 -2.84 20.90 -6.03
N VAL A 258 -1.54 21.14 -5.85
CA VAL A 258 -0.85 20.95 -4.56
C VAL A 258 -1.45 21.90 -3.52
N ASN A 259 -1.60 23.18 -3.83
CA ASN A 259 -2.17 24.18 -2.94
C ASN A 259 -3.62 23.89 -2.56
N GLN A 260 -4.42 23.38 -3.51
CA GLN A 260 -5.77 22.94 -3.22
C GLN A 260 -5.75 21.90 -2.09
N MET A 261 -4.88 20.90 -2.17
CA MET A 261 -4.70 19.91 -1.11
C MET A 261 -4.21 20.53 0.20
N MET A 262 -3.18 21.38 0.16
CA MET A 262 -2.64 22.02 1.36
C MET A 262 -3.66 22.94 2.05
N SER A 263 -4.65 23.46 1.33
CA SER A 263 -5.76 24.24 1.91
C SER A 263 -6.77 23.39 2.70
N LEU A 264 -6.81 22.08 2.45
CA LEU A 264 -7.79 21.17 3.06
C LEU A 264 -7.32 20.60 4.40
N VAL A 265 -5.99 20.51 4.62
CA VAL A 265 -5.38 19.86 5.77
C VAL A 265 -4.43 20.82 6.49
N SER A 266 -4.69 21.08 7.77
CA SER A 266 -3.79 21.86 8.62
C SER A 266 -2.52 21.09 8.98
N ASN A 267 -1.44 21.83 9.28
CA ASN A 267 -0.18 21.28 9.82
C ASN A 267 0.44 20.19 8.92
N ALA A 268 0.26 20.31 7.62
CA ALA A 268 0.75 19.35 6.63
C ALA A 268 1.87 19.98 5.81
N LYS A 269 2.91 19.23 5.45
CA LYS A 269 3.95 19.67 4.49
C LYS A 269 4.22 18.64 3.41
N ILE A 270 4.70 19.11 2.26
CA ILE A 270 5.26 18.25 1.22
C ILE A 270 6.62 17.74 1.68
N SER A 271 6.80 16.42 1.69
CA SER A 271 8.03 15.75 2.14
C SER A 271 8.80 15.10 1.00
N SER A 272 8.12 14.66 -0.05
CA SER A 272 8.75 14.08 -1.22
C SER A 272 7.88 14.27 -2.46
N PHE A 273 8.50 14.17 -3.63
CA PHE A 273 7.79 14.07 -4.90
C PHE A 273 8.41 13.00 -5.80
N GLU A 274 7.58 12.51 -6.70
CA GLU A 274 7.91 11.48 -7.67
C GLU A 274 7.53 11.95 -9.06
N LEU A 275 8.42 11.76 -10.03
CA LEU A 275 8.15 11.94 -11.45
C LEU A 275 8.28 10.60 -12.15
N SER A 276 7.18 10.13 -12.74
CA SER A 276 7.10 8.85 -13.45
C SER A 276 6.88 9.08 -14.94
N ARG A 277 7.93 8.87 -15.73
CA ARG A 277 7.89 8.97 -17.19
C ARG A 277 7.26 7.72 -17.80
N GLN A 278 6.17 7.91 -18.51
CA GLN A 278 5.49 6.91 -19.31
C GLN A 278 6.21 6.69 -20.64
N ARG A 279 5.94 5.57 -21.32
CA ARG A 279 6.51 5.25 -22.64
C ARG A 279 6.15 6.31 -23.70
N ASP A 280 4.98 6.94 -23.57
CA ASP A 280 4.45 7.95 -24.51
C ASP A 280 5.13 9.33 -24.43
N GLY A 281 6.08 9.55 -23.52
CA GLY A 281 6.69 10.87 -23.34
C GLY A 281 6.29 11.59 -22.07
N THR A 282 5.11 11.27 -21.54
CA THR A 282 4.48 12.07 -20.49
C THR A 282 4.97 11.69 -19.10
N TYR A 283 5.00 12.65 -18.19
CA TYR A 283 5.30 12.45 -16.78
C TYR A 283 4.03 12.50 -15.94
N GLY A 284 3.79 11.45 -15.16
CA GLY A 284 2.95 11.54 -13.98
C GLY A 284 3.74 12.16 -12.83
N SER A 285 3.08 12.97 -12.01
CA SER A 285 3.68 13.50 -10.77
C SER A 285 2.87 13.01 -9.58
N ASN A 286 3.55 12.70 -8.48
CA ASN A 286 2.92 12.38 -7.20
C ASN A 286 3.67 13.13 -6.09
N PHE A 287 2.98 13.57 -5.05
CA PHE A 287 3.61 14.19 -3.89
C PHE A 287 3.17 13.54 -2.60
N GLU A 288 4.13 13.37 -1.69
CA GLU A 288 3.90 12.86 -0.35
C GLU A 288 3.74 14.01 0.63
N VAL A 289 2.68 13.95 1.42
CA VAL A 289 2.34 14.92 2.45
C VAL A 289 2.49 14.24 3.82
N ILE A 290 3.12 14.90 4.77
CA ILE A 290 3.24 14.41 6.15
C ILE A 290 2.79 15.49 7.12
N ASN A 291 2.51 15.09 8.36
CA ASN A 291 2.32 16.02 9.46
C ASN A 291 3.60 16.81 9.75
N ASP A 292 3.45 18.06 10.13
CA ASP A 292 4.50 18.85 10.76
C ASP A 292 3.90 19.64 11.92
N GLU A 293 4.20 19.20 13.13
CA GLU A 293 3.68 19.77 14.38
C GLU A 293 4.23 21.17 14.66
N HIS A 294 5.38 21.52 14.07
CA HIS A 294 6.00 22.84 14.24
C HIS A 294 5.44 23.89 13.27
N LEU A 295 4.67 23.47 12.27
CA LEU A 295 3.99 24.38 11.36
C LEU A 295 2.70 24.88 12.00
N SER A 296 2.74 26.13 12.49
CA SER A 296 1.51 26.81 12.93
C SER A 296 0.55 27.00 11.74
N LYS A 297 -0.78 26.99 12.00
CA LYS A 297 -1.83 27.31 11.00
C LYS A 297 -1.59 28.62 10.23
N LYS A 298 -0.75 29.52 10.74
CA LYS A 298 -0.47 30.85 10.18
C LYS A 298 0.54 30.82 9.03
N TYR A 299 1.34 29.77 8.91
CA TYR A 299 2.17 29.53 7.73
C TYR A 299 1.45 28.54 6.82
N SER A 300 0.70 29.06 5.85
CA SER A 300 0.16 28.21 4.80
C SER A 300 1.34 27.57 4.08
N ASN A 301 1.48 26.24 4.15
CA ASN A 301 2.40 25.48 3.29
C ASN A 301 1.94 25.46 1.82
N MET A 302 1.18 26.48 1.44
CA MET A 302 0.75 26.77 0.09
C MET A 302 1.84 27.60 -0.57
N PHE A 303 2.17 27.23 -1.80
CA PHE A 303 3.09 27.97 -2.64
C PHE A 303 2.39 29.19 -3.23
N CYS A 304 3.10 30.29 -3.43
CA CYS A 304 2.57 31.37 -4.25
C CYS A 304 2.37 30.87 -5.69
N VAL A 305 1.18 31.01 -6.26
CA VAL A 305 0.91 30.63 -7.66
C VAL A 305 1.29 31.80 -8.57
N ASP A 306 2.57 32.16 -8.56
CA ASP A 306 3.13 33.23 -9.39
C ASP A 306 4.11 32.69 -10.42
N TYR A 307 4.63 33.58 -11.26
CA TYR A 307 5.61 33.23 -12.28
C TYR A 307 6.91 32.68 -11.65
N PHE A 308 7.45 33.36 -10.63
CA PHE A 308 8.75 33.03 -10.04
C PHE A 308 8.78 31.66 -9.37
N THR A 309 7.79 31.37 -8.52
CA THR A 309 7.64 30.08 -7.83
C THR A 309 7.46 28.94 -8.83
N SER A 310 6.74 29.21 -9.91
CA SER A 310 6.53 28.22 -10.97
C SER A 310 7.79 27.97 -11.79
N CYS A 311 8.60 29.00 -12.04
CA CYS A 311 9.93 28.83 -12.63
C CYS A 311 10.84 27.99 -11.74
N GLU A 312 10.87 28.27 -10.42
CA GLU A 312 11.71 27.52 -9.49
C GLU A 312 11.34 26.04 -9.43
N ILE A 313 10.03 25.73 -9.40
CA ILE A 313 9.57 24.34 -9.37
C ILE A 313 9.84 23.65 -10.71
N ALA A 314 9.65 24.33 -11.85
CA ALA A 314 9.97 23.78 -13.17
C ALA A 314 11.47 23.46 -13.27
N GLN A 315 12.33 24.38 -12.82
CA GLN A 315 13.77 24.18 -12.74
C GLN A 315 14.13 23.05 -11.77
N THR A 316 13.42 22.89 -10.66
CA THR A 316 13.62 21.80 -9.72
C THR A 316 13.28 20.45 -10.35
N PHE A 317 12.17 20.35 -11.07
CA PHE A 317 11.82 19.12 -11.80
C PHE A 317 12.86 18.80 -12.86
N GLN A 318 13.29 19.80 -13.64
CA GLN A 318 14.31 19.62 -14.67
C GLN A 318 15.62 19.15 -14.05
N ARG A 319 16.09 19.82 -12.98
CA ARG A 319 17.28 19.45 -12.22
C ARG A 319 17.22 18.02 -11.69
N VAL A 320 16.07 17.60 -11.16
CA VAL A 320 15.87 16.23 -10.66
C VAL A 320 15.95 15.21 -11.80
N LEU A 321 15.34 15.51 -12.96
CA LEU A 321 15.44 14.62 -14.11
C LEU A 321 16.87 14.54 -14.64
N ASP A 322 17.54 15.67 -14.82
CA ASP A 322 18.91 15.75 -15.34
C ASP A 322 19.91 15.06 -14.42
N LYS A 323 19.71 15.16 -13.11
CA LYS A 323 20.64 14.64 -12.11
C LYS A 323 20.44 13.14 -11.81
N TYR A 324 19.20 12.64 -11.87
CA TYR A 324 18.88 11.30 -11.35
C TYR A 324 18.23 10.35 -12.37
N SER A 325 17.89 10.80 -13.58
CA SER A 325 17.30 9.94 -14.62
C SER A 325 18.34 9.41 -15.59
N LEU A 326 18.01 8.32 -16.30
CA LEU A 326 18.84 7.73 -17.35
C LEU A 326 18.09 7.78 -18.71
N PRO A 327 18.24 8.87 -19.49
CA PRO A 327 17.42 9.11 -20.70
C PRO A 327 17.48 8.02 -21.76
N LYS A 328 18.62 7.34 -21.89
CA LYS A 328 18.79 6.24 -22.86
C LYS A 328 17.90 5.02 -22.56
N LEU A 329 17.36 4.91 -21.33
CA LEU A 329 16.47 3.82 -20.92
C LEU A 329 14.99 4.15 -21.14
N TYR A 330 14.64 5.36 -21.59
CA TYR A 330 13.24 5.81 -21.69
C TYR A 330 12.38 5.06 -22.72
N ARG A 331 12.99 4.38 -23.70
CA ARG A 331 12.25 3.65 -24.73
C ARG A 331 11.64 2.37 -24.19
N GLU A 332 12.45 1.58 -23.49
CA GLU A 332 12.04 0.27 -23.00
C GLU A 332 11.40 0.35 -21.60
N TRP A 333 11.76 1.33 -20.80
CA TRP A 333 11.40 1.38 -19.39
C TRP A 333 10.39 2.49 -19.07
N ILE A 334 9.48 2.20 -18.14
CA ILE A 334 8.81 3.23 -17.35
C ILE A 334 9.79 3.65 -16.26
N ASN A 335 10.06 4.95 -16.18
CA ASN A 335 11.12 5.48 -15.33
C ASN A 335 10.51 6.31 -14.22
N THR A 336 10.81 6.00 -12.97
CA THR A 336 10.32 6.78 -11.82
C THR A 336 11.47 7.26 -10.97
N VAL A 337 11.63 8.59 -10.90
CA VAL A 337 12.56 9.25 -9.97
C VAL A 337 11.76 9.76 -8.78
N ALA A 338 12.23 9.45 -7.58
CA ALA A 338 11.69 9.97 -6.34
C ALA A 338 12.77 10.74 -5.57
N VAL A 339 12.40 11.88 -5.02
CA VAL A 339 13.28 12.70 -4.17
C VAL A 339 12.54 13.19 -2.94
N ASN A 340 13.24 13.27 -1.81
CA ASN A 340 12.74 13.99 -0.65
C ASN A 340 12.99 15.48 -0.83
N ILE A 341 12.06 16.31 -0.39
CA ILE A 341 12.14 17.76 -0.43
C ILE A 341 12.30 18.29 0.98
N SER A 342 13.22 19.24 1.14
CA SER A 342 13.25 20.13 2.29
C SER A 342 13.29 21.58 1.80
N VAL A 343 12.70 22.50 2.56
CA VAL A 343 12.77 23.94 2.26
C VAL A 343 13.82 24.55 3.17
N LYS A 344 14.87 25.15 2.58
CA LYS A 344 15.85 25.96 3.32
C LYS A 344 15.97 27.32 2.66
N SER A 345 15.84 28.38 3.44
CA SER A 345 15.92 29.77 2.95
C SER A 345 15.00 30.05 1.75
N GLY A 346 13.79 29.49 1.78
CA GLY A 346 12.79 29.65 0.70
C GLY A 346 13.00 28.78 -0.54
N LYS A 347 14.09 28.00 -0.63
CA LYS A 347 14.38 27.15 -1.79
C LYS A 347 14.15 25.67 -1.53
N TRP A 348 13.69 24.95 -2.56
CA TRP A 348 13.57 23.49 -2.51
C TRP A 348 14.95 22.84 -2.66
N ILE A 349 15.35 22.12 -1.63
CA ILE A 349 16.51 21.24 -1.64
C ILE A 349 16.01 19.82 -1.80
N ASP A 350 16.33 19.22 -2.95
CA ASP A 350 16.05 17.83 -3.25
C ASP A 350 17.18 16.92 -2.75
N THR A 351 16.80 15.76 -2.22
CA THR A 351 17.72 14.67 -1.90
C THR A 351 17.20 13.38 -2.51
N PHE A 352 18.08 12.62 -3.15
CA PHE A 352 17.72 11.37 -3.81
C PHE A 352 17.03 10.41 -2.84
N LYS A 353 15.86 9.89 -3.24
CA LYS A 353 15.13 8.86 -2.49
C LYS A 353 15.33 7.50 -3.17
N TYR A 354 14.93 7.40 -4.44
CA TYR A 354 15.17 6.22 -5.27
C TYR A 354 14.99 6.54 -6.76
N TYR A 355 15.55 5.67 -7.60
CA TYR A 355 15.25 5.61 -9.04
C TYR A 355 14.86 4.19 -9.43
N LYS A 356 13.76 4.08 -10.16
CA LYS A 356 13.07 2.83 -10.42
C LYS A 356 12.79 2.68 -11.90
N LEU A 357 13.16 1.55 -12.47
CA LEU A 357 12.91 1.18 -13.85
C LEU A 357 11.91 0.03 -13.86
N GLN A 358 10.80 0.17 -14.57
CA GLN A 358 9.77 -0.88 -14.64
C GLN A 358 9.48 -1.23 -16.10
N HIS A 359 9.50 -2.53 -16.41
CA HIS A 359 9.14 -3.07 -17.72
C HIS A 359 8.05 -4.12 -17.56
N GLN A 360 7.02 -4.02 -18.40
CA GLN A 360 5.96 -5.01 -18.50
C GLN A 360 6.19 -5.83 -19.77
N PHE A 361 6.15 -7.15 -19.63
CA PHE A 361 6.25 -8.11 -20.72
C PHE A 361 4.85 -8.54 -21.13
N ASP A 362 4.66 -8.68 -22.43
CA ASP A 362 3.56 -9.51 -22.93
C ASP A 362 3.85 -10.96 -22.53
N LYS A 363 2.79 -11.75 -22.30
CA LYS A 363 2.91 -13.16 -21.89
C LYS A 363 3.50 -14.00 -23.04
N ASP A 364 4.82 -13.96 -23.17
CA ASP A 364 5.61 -14.61 -24.21
C ASP A 364 6.69 -15.51 -23.58
N GLU A 365 7.01 -16.60 -24.26
CA GLU A 365 8.01 -17.59 -23.85
C GLU A 365 9.43 -17.00 -23.82
N ASN A 366 9.71 -15.99 -24.66
CA ASN A 366 11.03 -15.34 -24.72
C ASN A 366 11.24 -14.23 -23.68
N ALA A 367 10.27 -13.98 -22.79
CA ALA A 367 10.31 -12.87 -21.86
C ALA A 367 11.55 -12.88 -20.95
N VAL A 368 12.04 -14.06 -20.55
CA VAL A 368 13.21 -14.19 -19.67
C VAL A 368 14.51 -13.74 -20.35
N ASP A 369 14.73 -14.12 -21.60
CA ASP A 369 15.93 -13.71 -22.32
C ASP A 369 15.88 -12.24 -22.71
N HIS A 370 14.70 -11.72 -23.05
CA HIS A 370 14.47 -10.29 -23.20
C HIS A 370 14.77 -9.53 -21.89
N ALA A 371 14.30 -10.04 -20.74
CA ALA A 371 14.62 -9.46 -19.43
C ALA A 371 16.12 -9.41 -19.15
N LYS A 372 16.86 -10.50 -19.41
CA LYS A 372 18.33 -10.52 -19.29
C LYS A 372 18.97 -9.46 -20.18
N HIS A 373 18.50 -9.31 -21.41
CA HIS A 373 18.99 -8.30 -22.34
C HIS A 373 18.75 -6.87 -21.82
N LEU A 374 17.53 -6.58 -21.37
CA LEU A 374 17.13 -5.28 -20.81
C LEU A 374 17.97 -4.92 -19.58
N VAL A 375 18.21 -5.87 -18.67
CA VAL A 375 19.06 -5.61 -17.51
C VAL A 375 20.51 -5.37 -17.91
N ASN A 376 21.03 -6.10 -18.90
CA ASN A 376 22.38 -5.85 -19.40
C ASN A 376 22.52 -4.44 -20.01
N ILE A 377 21.52 -3.94 -20.73
CA ILE A 377 21.49 -2.56 -21.22
C ILE A 377 21.46 -1.58 -20.04
N ALA A 378 20.55 -1.77 -19.09
CA ALA A 378 20.44 -0.91 -17.92
C ALA A 378 21.76 -0.86 -17.14
N ASN A 379 22.38 -2.01 -16.90
CA ASN A 379 23.64 -2.11 -16.18
C ASN A 379 24.80 -1.41 -16.92
N LYS A 380 24.86 -1.50 -18.25
CA LYS A 380 25.85 -0.76 -19.05
C LYS A 380 25.68 0.75 -18.90
N GLU A 381 24.45 1.25 -18.96
CA GLU A 381 24.15 2.67 -18.81
C GLU A 381 24.37 3.16 -17.37
N ILE A 382 24.15 2.31 -16.37
CA ILE A 382 24.32 2.62 -14.95
C ILE A 382 25.79 2.58 -14.50
N LYS A 383 26.68 1.85 -15.20
CA LYS A 383 28.02 1.45 -14.74
C LYS A 383 28.90 2.55 -14.13
N ASN A 384 28.74 3.81 -14.56
CA ASN A 384 29.55 4.95 -14.08
C ASN A 384 28.79 5.88 -13.12
N TYR A 385 27.52 5.58 -12.87
CA TYR A 385 26.59 6.43 -12.15
C TYR A 385 26.12 5.72 -10.89
N GLY A 386 25.69 4.47 -10.98
CA GLY A 386 25.12 3.75 -9.86
C GLY A 386 25.36 2.26 -9.93
N LYS A 387 24.49 1.53 -9.24
CA LYS A 387 24.29 0.09 -9.41
C LYS A 387 22.82 -0.24 -9.18
N ILE A 388 22.35 -1.31 -9.82
CA ILE A 388 21.07 -1.91 -9.42
C ILE A 388 21.30 -2.50 -8.02
N CYS A 389 20.49 -2.08 -7.05
CA CYS A 389 20.58 -2.56 -5.66
C CYS A 389 19.66 -3.74 -5.45
N ASP A 390 18.42 -3.58 -5.89
CA ASP A 390 17.38 -4.59 -5.82
C ASP A 390 16.75 -4.73 -7.21
N PHE A 391 16.24 -5.90 -7.54
CA PHE A 391 15.32 -6.07 -8.66
C PHE A 391 14.19 -7.02 -8.29
N ASP A 392 13.00 -6.72 -8.77
CA ASP A 392 11.81 -7.53 -8.57
C ASP A 392 11.41 -8.20 -9.89
N VAL A 393 11.17 -9.50 -9.85
CA VAL A 393 10.71 -10.32 -10.97
C VAL A 393 9.30 -10.79 -10.66
N VAL A 394 8.36 -10.54 -11.57
CA VAL A 394 6.95 -10.86 -11.35
C VAL A 394 6.49 -11.91 -12.34
N THR A 395 6.11 -13.08 -11.85
CA THR A 395 5.57 -14.15 -12.67
C THR A 395 4.07 -14.31 -12.47
N HIS A 396 3.37 -14.83 -13.46
CA HIS A 396 1.96 -15.21 -13.38
C HIS A 396 1.71 -16.43 -14.28
N HIS A 397 1.16 -17.50 -13.72
CA HIS A 397 1.03 -18.80 -14.41
C HIS A 397 2.37 -19.27 -15.00
N GLY A 398 3.44 -19.14 -14.21
CA GLY A 398 4.79 -19.50 -14.64
C GLY A 398 5.40 -18.60 -15.72
N MET A 399 4.72 -17.55 -16.21
CA MET A 399 5.28 -16.65 -17.22
C MET A 399 5.76 -15.34 -16.60
N LEU A 400 6.90 -14.82 -17.06
CA LEU A 400 7.39 -13.50 -16.66
C LEU A 400 6.46 -12.41 -17.21
N THR A 401 5.95 -11.55 -16.32
CA THR A 401 5.02 -10.46 -16.70
C THR A 401 5.57 -9.08 -16.41
N GLU A 402 6.48 -8.95 -15.45
CA GLU A 402 7.04 -7.65 -15.08
C GLU A 402 8.43 -7.81 -14.47
N LEU A 403 9.29 -6.83 -14.74
CA LEU A 403 10.61 -6.65 -14.16
C LEU A 403 10.74 -5.22 -13.65
N GLU A 404 11.15 -5.08 -12.39
CA GLU A 404 11.44 -3.79 -11.78
C GLU A 404 12.89 -3.76 -11.30
N LEU A 405 13.62 -2.69 -11.58
CA LEU A 405 14.98 -2.46 -11.11
C LEU A 405 15.02 -1.23 -10.21
N LEU A 406 15.62 -1.37 -9.03
CA LEU A 406 15.89 -0.28 -8.11
C LEU A 406 17.36 0.12 -8.21
N VAL A 407 17.63 1.35 -8.62
CA VAL A 407 18.99 1.87 -8.81
C VAL A 407 19.43 2.67 -7.57
N SER A 408 20.67 2.47 -7.14
CA SER A 408 21.30 3.25 -6.06
C SER A 408 21.37 4.74 -6.39
N ASP A 409 21.62 5.56 -5.37
CA ASP A 409 21.97 6.97 -5.58
C ASP A 409 23.16 7.07 -6.54
N ILE A 410 22.91 7.73 -7.66
CA ILE A 410 23.85 7.94 -8.77
C ILE A 410 25.05 8.81 -8.33
N ASN A 411 24.94 9.52 -7.20
CA ASN A 411 25.93 10.52 -6.79
C ASN A 411 26.79 10.11 -5.60
N LYS A 412 26.66 8.89 -5.06
CA LYS A 412 27.29 8.48 -3.78
C LYS A 412 28.31 7.34 -3.86
N LEU A 413 28.61 6.81 -5.05
CA LEU A 413 29.52 5.66 -5.14
C LEU A 413 30.98 6.08 -5.32
N ASN A 414 31.79 5.71 -4.32
CA ASN A 414 33.23 5.60 -4.47
C ASN A 414 33.56 4.54 -5.54
N TYR A 415 34.46 4.90 -6.46
CA TYR A 415 35.00 4.12 -7.58
C TYR A 415 35.68 2.80 -7.15
N ARG A 416 34.95 1.83 -6.58
CA ARG A 416 35.46 0.46 -6.50
C ARG A 416 35.09 -0.28 -7.78
N PRO A 417 36.04 -0.96 -8.44
CA PRO A 417 35.76 -1.73 -9.65
C PRO A 417 34.70 -2.78 -9.35
N PHE A 418 33.58 -2.68 -10.08
CA PHE A 418 32.44 -3.57 -9.92
C PHE A 418 32.72 -4.93 -10.56
N LYS A 419 32.41 -6.01 -9.83
CA LYS A 419 32.30 -7.34 -10.45
C LYS A 419 31.09 -7.33 -11.40
N PRO A 420 31.20 -7.94 -12.60
CA PRO A 420 30.08 -8.04 -13.53
C PRO A 420 28.89 -8.75 -12.87
N MET A 421 27.71 -8.20 -13.11
CA MET A 421 26.43 -8.71 -12.64
C MET A 421 26.19 -10.12 -13.20
N LYS A 422 25.98 -11.10 -12.32
CA LYS A 422 25.39 -12.41 -12.67
C LYS A 422 23.97 -12.44 -12.14
N LEU A 423 23.00 -12.41 -13.04
CA LEU A 423 21.58 -12.57 -12.71
C LEU A 423 21.23 -14.06 -12.72
N PRO A 424 20.74 -14.62 -11.60
CA PRO A 424 20.24 -15.99 -11.58
C PRO A 424 18.79 -16.03 -12.11
N LEU A 425 18.57 -15.56 -13.35
CA LEU A 425 17.31 -15.78 -14.07
C LEU A 425 17.37 -17.15 -14.76
N ASN A 426 17.52 -18.21 -13.97
CA ASN A 426 17.35 -19.59 -14.44
C ASN A 426 15.88 -19.96 -14.29
N ALA A 427 15.34 -20.72 -15.24
CA ALA A 427 13.93 -21.06 -15.38
C ALA A 427 13.30 -21.59 -14.07
N LEU A 428 12.68 -20.70 -13.30
CA LEU A 428 11.69 -21.03 -12.27
C LEU A 428 10.33 -20.70 -12.88
N LEU A 429 9.83 -21.58 -13.75
CA LEU A 429 8.67 -21.30 -14.60
C LEU A 429 7.72 -22.49 -14.64
N THR A 430 7.15 -22.86 -13.49
CA THR A 430 5.94 -23.70 -13.44
C THR A 430 5.24 -23.50 -12.10
N ILE A 431 4.62 -22.33 -11.87
CA ILE A 431 3.71 -22.20 -10.72
C ILE A 431 2.52 -21.29 -11.07
N GLU A 432 1.32 -21.72 -10.68
CA GLU A 432 0.02 -21.15 -11.05
C GLU A 432 -0.35 -19.74 -10.50
N PRO A 433 0.14 -19.26 -9.32
CA PRO A 433 -0.23 -17.95 -8.77
C PRO A 433 0.63 -16.81 -9.36
N LYS A 434 0.24 -15.56 -9.06
CA LYS A 434 1.11 -14.40 -9.33
C LYS A 434 2.15 -14.28 -8.21
N VAL A 435 3.43 -14.32 -8.54
CA VAL A 435 4.52 -14.31 -7.56
C VAL A 435 5.49 -13.17 -7.85
N TYR A 436 5.94 -12.49 -6.80
CA TYR A 436 6.97 -11.45 -6.86
C TYR A 436 8.23 -11.95 -6.15
N TYR A 437 9.32 -12.06 -6.89
CA TYR A 437 10.62 -12.44 -6.37
C TYR A 437 11.50 -11.20 -6.26
N ARG A 438 11.90 -10.85 -5.05
CA ARG A 438 12.79 -9.71 -4.81
C ARG A 438 14.21 -10.18 -4.61
N PHE A 439 15.12 -9.71 -5.43
CA PHE A 439 16.54 -10.00 -5.33
C PHE A 439 17.30 -8.78 -4.85
N ARG A 440 18.34 -8.98 -4.05
CA ARG A 440 19.22 -7.92 -3.53
C ARG A 440 20.68 -8.20 -3.85
N LEU A 441 21.41 -7.15 -4.20
CA LEU A 441 22.84 -7.20 -4.45
C LEU A 441 23.62 -7.38 -3.14
N SER A 442 24.49 -8.39 -3.10
CA SER A 442 25.49 -8.64 -2.06
C SER A 442 26.92 -8.62 -2.65
N PRO A 443 27.99 -8.68 -1.83
CA PRO A 443 29.36 -8.79 -2.32
C PRO A 443 29.61 -10.01 -3.23
N ASN A 444 28.81 -11.07 -3.08
CA ASN A 444 28.92 -12.31 -3.84
C ASN A 444 27.98 -12.38 -5.06
N GLY A 445 27.24 -11.31 -5.35
CA GLY A 445 26.21 -11.26 -6.38
C GLY A 445 24.81 -11.09 -5.79
N TYR A 446 23.78 -11.28 -6.62
CA TYR A 446 22.40 -11.16 -6.18
C TYR A 446 21.91 -12.43 -5.48
N TYR A 447 21.14 -12.25 -4.41
CA TYR A 447 20.44 -13.34 -3.72
C TYR A 447 18.95 -13.02 -3.60
N LEU A 448 18.11 -14.06 -3.53
CA LEU A 448 16.68 -13.89 -3.26
C LEU A 448 16.49 -13.38 -1.83
N LEU A 449 16.00 -12.15 -1.70
CA LEU A 449 15.75 -11.49 -0.43
C LEU A 449 14.41 -11.91 0.17
N SER A 450 13.37 -11.94 -0.67
CA SER A 450 12.01 -12.27 -0.25
C SER A 450 11.18 -12.71 -1.44
N GLU A 451 10.19 -13.52 -1.16
CA GLU A 451 9.16 -13.92 -2.10
C GLU A 451 7.80 -13.40 -1.60
N ARG A 452 6.94 -12.98 -2.53
CA ARG A 452 5.59 -12.53 -2.22
C ARG A 452 4.60 -13.23 -3.13
N TYR A 453 3.71 -14.00 -2.51
CA TYR A 453 2.65 -14.74 -3.17
C TYR A 453 1.39 -13.88 -3.27
N LEU A 454 0.71 -13.94 -4.43
CA LEU A 454 -0.58 -13.30 -4.65
C LEU A 454 -1.54 -14.28 -5.34
N GLY A 455 -2.42 -14.89 -4.55
CA GLY A 455 -3.40 -15.90 -4.97
C GLY A 455 -4.83 -15.38 -4.91
N TRP A 456 -5.67 -15.83 -5.86
CA TRP A 456 -7.08 -15.47 -5.93
C TRP A 456 -7.93 -16.72 -5.81
N SER A 457 -8.89 -16.71 -4.88
CA SER A 457 -9.86 -17.78 -4.70
C SER A 457 -11.29 -17.24 -4.89
N LYS A 458 -12.10 -18.04 -5.57
CA LYS A 458 -13.52 -17.80 -5.82
C LYS A 458 -14.23 -19.14 -5.68
N LEU A 459 -15.47 -19.08 -5.22
CA LEU A 459 -16.44 -20.16 -5.40
C LEU A 459 -16.88 -20.26 -6.85
#